data_AF-A0A4R1S6Q1-F1
#
_entry.id   AF-A0A4R1S6Q1-F1
#
_cell.length_a   1.000
_cell.length_b   1.000
_cell.length_c   1.000
_cell.angle_alpha   90.00
_cell.angle_beta   90.00
_cell.angle_gamma   90.00
#
_symmetry.space_group_name_H-M   'P 1'
#
loop_
_entity.id
_entity.type
_entity.pdbx_description
1 polymer ?
#
loop_
_entity_poly.entity_id
_entity_poly.type
_entity_poly.pdbx_seq_one_letter_code
_entity_poly.pdbx_strand_id
1 'polypeptide(L)' 'MIGYTSSPRIAVLTGGCGTAAKSSDEIGRLGAELLLRGGIKDAGYAADFAAYFRQ' A
#
# COMPACT_ATOMS: atom_id res chain seq x y z
N MET A 1 2.42 -4.59 1.08
CA MET A 1 1.81 -4.59 -0.26
C MET A 1 0.69 -3.58 -0.27
N ILE A 2 0.80 -2.56 -1.09
CA ILE A 2 -0.18 -1.51 -1.27
C ILE A 2 -0.26 -1.25 -2.78
N GLY A 3 -1.45 -1.38 -3.37
CA GLY A 3 -1.59 -1.21 -4.82
C GLY A 3 -3.02 -1.37 -5.32
N TYR A 4 -3.27 -0.85 -6.51
CA TYR A 4 -4.52 -1.08 -7.23
C TYR A 4 -4.60 -2.54 -7.69
N THR A 5 -5.82 -3.07 -7.67
CA THR A 5 -6.16 -4.33 -8.36
C THR A 5 -6.15 -4.11 -9.88
N SER A 6 -6.60 -5.10 -10.66
CA SER A 6 -6.90 -4.89 -12.09
C SER A 6 -7.95 -3.81 -12.34
N SER A 7 -8.78 -3.48 -11.34
CA SER A 7 -9.67 -2.32 -11.37
C SER A 7 -8.96 -1.08 -10.83
N PRO A 8 -8.98 0.05 -11.57
CA PRO A 8 -8.40 1.32 -11.11
C PRO A 8 -9.18 1.97 -9.96
N ARG A 9 -10.32 1.39 -9.55
CA ARG A 9 -11.19 1.91 -8.48
C ARG A 9 -11.06 1.16 -7.17
N ILE A 10 -10.27 0.10 -7.14
CA ILE A 10 -10.13 -0.78 -5.96
C ILE A 10 -8.64 -0.93 -5.67
N ALA A 11 -8.23 -0.48 -4.48
CA ALA A 11 -6.88 -0.67 -3.96
C ALA A 11 -6.88 -1.65 -2.77
N VAL A 12 -5.84 -2.45 -2.67
CA VAL A 12 -5.59 -3.38 -1.57
C VAL A 12 -4.38 -2.89 -0.78
N LEU A 13 -4.55 -2.80 0.53
CA LEU A 13 -3.51 -2.50 1.50
C LEU A 13 -3.40 -3.70 2.44
N THR A 14 -2.27 -4.38 2.41
CA THR A 14 -2.03 -5.56 3.23
C THR A 14 -0.54 -5.73 3.53
N GLY A 15 -0.23 -6.44 4.62
CA GLY A 15 1.16 -6.71 5.01
C GLY A 15 1.31 -6.82 6.52
N GLY A 16 2.56 -6.89 6.96
CA GLY A 16 2.91 -6.90 8.38
C GLY A 16 3.07 -8.28 9.01
N CYS A 17 2.67 -9.41 8.39
CA CYS A 17 2.94 -10.77 8.92
C CYS A 17 2.77 -10.92 10.45
N GLY A 18 1.71 -10.36 11.04
CA GLY A 18 1.46 -10.34 12.50
C GLY A 18 1.92 -9.07 13.24
N THR A 19 2.63 -8.16 12.58
CA THR A 19 3.02 -6.83 13.10
C THR A 19 2.17 -5.69 12.54
N ALA A 20 1.17 -5.99 11.71
CA ALA A 20 0.33 -4.99 11.05
C ALA A 20 -0.31 -3.99 12.03
N ALA A 21 -0.65 -4.43 13.25
CA ALA A 21 -1.20 -3.55 14.29
C ALA A 21 -0.22 -2.46 14.75
N LYS A 22 1.11 -2.68 14.65
CA LYS A 22 2.12 -1.67 15.01
C LYS A 22 2.36 -0.66 13.88
N SER A 23 2.02 -1.03 12.65
CA SER A 23 2.29 -0.24 11.44
C SER A 23 1.00 0.16 10.71
N SER A 24 -0.16 0.04 11.35
CA SER A 24 -1.47 0.25 10.71
C SER A 24 -1.67 1.69 10.29
N ASP A 25 -1.24 2.64 11.12
CA ASP A 25 -1.35 4.07 10.83
C ASP A 25 -0.56 4.43 9.57
N GLU A 26 0.66 3.89 9.47
CA GLU A 26 1.53 4.12 8.34
C GLU A 26 1.02 3.44 7.06
N ILE A 27 0.52 2.20 7.16
CA ILE A 27 -0.14 1.52 6.04
C ILE A 27 -1.34 2.35 5.55
N GLY A 28 -2.17 2.86 6.47
CA GLY A 28 -3.32 3.69 6.16
C GLY A 28 -2.93 5.00 5.47
N ARG A 29 -1.90 5.70 5.98
CA ARG A 29 -1.35 6.92 5.37
C ARG A 29 -0.86 6.67 3.95
N LEU A 30 -0.07 5.62 3.73
CA LEU A 30 0.46 5.24 2.41
C LEU A 30 -0.67 4.87 1.43
N GLY A 31 -1.72 4.20 1.91
CA GLY A 31 -2.90 3.91 1.09
C GLY A 31 -3.71 5.15 0.71
N ALA A 32 -3.90 6.08 1.65
CA ALA A 32 -4.53 7.35 1.36
C ALA A 32 -3.73 8.13 0.30
N GLU A 33 -2.40 8.10 0.39
CA GLU A 33 -1.53 8.70 -0.61
C GLU A 33 -1.70 8.06 -1.99
N LEU A 34 -1.70 6.72 -2.09
CA LEU A 34 -2.00 6.01 -3.33
C LEU A 34 -3.33 6.48 -3.94
N LEU A 35 -4.40 6.55 -3.14
CA LEU A 35 -5.73 6.91 -3.61
C LEU A 35 -5.85 8.37 -4.05
N LEU A 36 -5.19 9.29 -3.33
CA LEU A 36 -5.29 10.73 -3.60
C LEU A 36 -4.32 11.20 -4.67
N ARG A 37 -3.17 10.53 -4.82
CA ARG A 37 -2.07 10.97 -5.70
C ARG A 37 -1.76 10.00 -6.83
N GLY A 38 -2.40 8.83 -6.85
CA GLY A 38 -2.18 7.78 -7.85
C GLY A 38 -0.91 6.96 -7.63
N GLY A 39 -0.22 7.15 -6.51
CA GLY A 39 1.02 6.46 -6.17
C GLY A 39 1.56 6.88 -4.81
N ILE A 40 2.47 6.07 -4.26
CA ILE A 40 3.19 6.36 -3.03
C ILE A 40 4.48 7.08 -3.43
N LYS A 41 4.62 8.36 -3.10
CA LYS A 41 5.80 9.17 -3.41
C LYS A 41 6.61 9.44 -2.15
N ASP A 42 7.93 9.35 -2.29
CA ASP A 42 8.89 10.00 -1.40
C ASP A 42 8.70 9.73 0.11
N ALA A 43 8.45 8.46 0.44
CA ALA A 43 8.26 8.05 1.83
C ALA A 43 9.60 7.73 2.55
N GLY A 44 10.75 7.99 1.91
CA GLY A 44 12.08 7.68 2.45
C GLY A 44 12.35 6.19 2.67
N TYR A 45 11.45 5.31 2.22
CA TYR A 45 11.58 3.86 2.38
C TYR A 45 12.42 3.26 1.26
N ALA A 46 13.36 2.38 1.63
CA ALA A 46 14.05 1.51 0.68
C ALA A 46 13.18 0.33 0.22
N ALA A 47 12.02 0.12 0.85
CA ALA A 47 11.11 -0.97 0.56
C ALA A 47 10.22 -0.65 -0.64
N ASP A 48 10.05 -1.62 -1.53
CA ASP A 48 9.00 -1.59 -2.54
C ASP A 48 7.68 -2.10 -1.94
N PHE A 49 6.66 -1.25 -1.98
CA PHE A 49 5.33 -1.59 -1.48
C PHE A 49 4.42 -2.19 -2.54
N ALA A 50 4.86 -2.32 -3.81
CA ALA A 50 4.01 -2.78 -4.90
C ALA A 50 3.27 -4.09 -4.55
N ALA A 51 1.97 -4.11 -4.84
CA ALA A 51 1.16 -5.30 -4.66
C ALA A 51 1.41 -6.28 -5.82
N TYR A 52 1.63 -7.56 -5.48
CA TYR A 52 1.73 -8.64 -6.44
C TYR A 52 0.44 -9.46 -6.42
N PHE A 53 -0.21 -9.57 -7.58
CA PHE A 53 -1.41 -10.39 -7.76
C PHE A 53 -1.04 -11.59 -8.63
N ARG A 54 -1.42 -12.80 -8.21
CA ARG A 54 -1.31 -13.99 -9.07
C ARG A 54 -2.33 -13.88 -10.20
N GLN A 55 -1.90 -14.22 -11.41
CA GLN A 55 -2.76 -14.42 -12.57
C GLN A 55 -3.42 -15.80 -12.51
#